data_AF-A0A4Q6I9A3-F1
#
_entry.id   AF-A0A4Q6I9A3-F1
#
_cell.length_a   1.000
_cell.length_b   1.000
_cell.length_c   1.000
_cell.angle_alpha   90.00
_cell.angle_beta   90.00
_cell.angle_gamma   90.00
#
_symmetry.space_group_name_H-M   'P 1'
#
loop_
_entity.id
_entity.type
_entity.pdbx_description
1 polymer ?
#
loop_
_entity_poly.entity_id
_entity_poly.type
_entity_poly.pdbx_seq_one_letter_code
_entity_poly.pdbx_strand_id
1 'polypeptide(L)' 'MSTPPADLHLPAVHLRPPRNWINDPNGLVFHDGHYHVFFQYNPYGPWHSNVHWGHYRSPDLINWEPLP' A
#
# COMPACT_ATOMS: atom_id res chain seq x y z
N MET A 1 -19.07 19.29 -8.77
CA MET A 1 -19.02 18.10 -7.89
C MET A 1 -18.40 18.54 -6.56
N SER A 2 -19.09 18.36 -5.43
CA SER A 2 -18.54 18.71 -4.12
C SER A 2 -17.40 17.76 -3.77
N THR A 3 -16.25 18.28 -3.35
CA THR A 3 -15.17 17.46 -2.79
C THR A 3 -15.73 16.69 -1.59
N PRO A 4 -15.60 15.36 -1.54
CA PRO A 4 -16.01 14.61 -0.36
C PRO A 4 -15.22 15.09 0.85
N PRO A 5 -15.83 15.12 2.05
CA PRO A 5 -15.13 15.47 3.28
C PRO A 5 -13.93 14.53 3.50
N ALA A 6 -12.85 15.08 4.07
CA ALA A 6 -11.66 14.30 4.38
C ALA A 6 -12.00 13.16 5.35
N ASP A 7 -11.55 11.95 5.05
CA ASP A 7 -11.70 10.80 5.93
C ASP A 7 -10.69 10.90 7.09
N LEU A 8 -11.20 11.16 8.29
CA LEU A 8 -10.40 11.31 9.51
C LEU A 8 -9.71 10.01 9.94
N HIS A 9 -10.13 8.86 9.42
CA HIS A 9 -9.55 7.56 9.73
C HIS A 9 -8.50 7.13 8.70
N LEU A 10 -8.31 7.88 7.63
CA LEU A 10 -7.33 7.55 6.60
C LEU A 10 -5.92 7.82 7.12
N PRO A 11 -5.03 6.80 7.19
CA PRO A 11 -3.67 7.02 7.67
C PRO A 11 -2.91 8.01 6.79
N ALA A 12 -2.28 9.00 7.44
CA ALA A 12 -1.49 10.03 6.75
C ALA A 12 -0.04 9.62 6.45
N VAL A 13 0.51 8.68 7.23
CA VAL A 13 1.95 8.32 7.21
C VAL A 13 2.20 6.83 6.94
N HIS A 14 1.26 5.96 7.30
CA HIS A 14 1.44 4.52 7.12
C HIS A 14 1.16 4.11 5.66
N LEU A 15 1.95 3.17 5.14
CA LEU A 15 1.71 2.53 3.86
C LEU A 15 0.29 1.95 3.82
N ARG A 16 -0.40 2.19 2.70
CA ARG A 16 -1.72 1.62 2.40
C ARG A 16 -1.86 1.40 0.90
N PRO A 17 -2.72 0.46 0.47
CA PRO A 17 -3.07 0.38 -0.94
C PRO A 17 -3.89 1.62 -1.34
N PRO A 18 -3.96 1.96 -2.63
CA PRO A 18 -4.78 3.07 -3.11
C PRO A 18 -6.27 2.86 -2.85
N ARG A 19 -6.73 1.61 -2.78
CA ARG A 19 -8.13 1.21 -2.54
C ARG A 19 -8.22 -0.20 -1.96
N ASN A 20 -9.40 -0.58 -1.48
CA ASN A 20 -9.78 -1.97 -1.20
C ASN A 20 -8.95 -2.66 -0.10
N TRP A 21 -8.63 -3.95 -0.26
CA TRP A 21 -8.20 -4.82 0.83
C TRP A 21 -6.69 -5.10 0.81
N ILE A 22 -6.05 -4.95 1.97
CA ILE A 22 -4.65 -5.28 2.26
C ILE A 22 -4.59 -6.15 3.51
N ASN A 23 -3.62 -7.05 3.59
CA ASN A 23 -3.26 -7.76 4.81
C ASN A 23 -1.73 -7.82 5.00
N ASP A 24 -1.17 -9.02 5.11
CA ASP A 24 0.18 -9.29 5.55
C ASP A 24 1.23 -8.54 4.72
N PRO A 25 2.28 -8.00 5.34
CA PRO A 25 3.48 -7.58 4.63
C PRO A 25 4.25 -8.82 4.12
N ASN A 26 4.83 -8.69 2.94
CA ASN A 26 5.63 -9.70 2.24
C ASN A 26 6.93 -9.09 1.73
N GLY A 27 7.93 -9.93 1.47
CA GLY A 27 9.11 -9.56 0.67
C GLY A 27 9.88 -8.32 1.17
N LEU A 28 9.87 -8.05 2.48
CA LEU A 28 10.56 -6.88 3.06
C LEU A 28 12.06 -6.97 2.79
N VAL A 29 12.60 -6.05 2.00
CA VAL A 29 14.02 -6.06 1.59
C VAL A 29 14.54 -4.65 1.34
N PHE A 30 15.81 -4.41 1.66
CA PHE A 30 16.52 -3.21 1.19
C PHE A 30 17.36 -3.58 -0.03
N HIS A 31 17.11 -2.91 -1.17
CA HIS A 31 17.76 -3.19 -2.45
C HIS A 31 17.87 -1.92 -3.28
N ASP A 32 18.98 -1.74 -3.99
CA ASP A 32 19.24 -0.60 -4.89
C ASP A 32 18.89 0.78 -4.28
N GLY A 33 19.34 0.98 -3.03
CA GLY A 33 19.14 2.23 -2.29
C GLY A 33 17.74 2.46 -1.72
N HIS A 34 16.83 1.48 -1.80
CA HIS A 34 15.44 1.62 -1.33
C HIS A 34 14.98 0.47 -0.45
N TYR A 35 14.08 0.77 0.48
CA TYR A 35 13.27 -0.23 1.15
C TYR A 35 12.13 -0.64 0.22
N HIS A 36 11.97 -1.93 -0.01
CA HIS A 36 10.85 -2.51 -0.74
C HIS A 36 9.92 -3.22 0.23
N VAL A 37 8.63 -2.96 0.07
CA VAL A 37 7.56 -3.62 0.82
C VAL A 37 6.59 -4.21 -0.19
N PHE A 38 6.42 -5.51 -0.13
CA PHE A 38 5.32 -6.20 -0.78
C PHE A 38 4.24 -6.47 0.27
N PHE A 39 3.02 -6.76 -0.16
CA PHE A 39 1.91 -7.06 0.73
C PHE A 39 0.84 -7.79 -0.06
N GLN A 40 0.05 -8.65 0.59
CA GLN A 40 -1.09 -9.23 -0.09
C GLN A 40 -2.21 -8.19 -0.26
N TYR A 41 -2.73 -8.13 -1.48
CA TYR A 41 -3.57 -7.04 -1.96
C TYR A 41 -4.68 -7.57 -2.88
N ASN A 42 -5.91 -7.15 -2.62
CA ASN A 42 -7.04 -7.36 -3.53
C ASN A 42 -7.53 -6.01 -4.08
N PRO A 43 -7.20 -5.68 -5.34
CA PRO A 43 -7.64 -4.43 -5.96
C PRO A 43 -9.11 -4.43 -6.38
N TYR A 44 -9.83 -5.54 -6.24
CA TYR A 44 -11.20 -5.74 -6.75
C TYR A 44 -12.28 -5.70 -5.66
N GLY A 45 -11.92 -5.73 -4.38
CA GLY A 45 -12.91 -5.57 -3.30
C GLY A 45 -12.33 -5.62 -1.89
N PRO A 46 -13.15 -5.33 -0.87
CA PRO A 46 -12.73 -5.24 0.53
C PRO A 46 -12.64 -6.60 1.25
N TRP A 47 -12.44 -7.70 0.52
CA TRP A 47 -12.47 -9.07 1.05
C TRP A 47 -11.19 -9.83 0.71
N HIS A 48 -10.90 -10.85 1.51
CA HIS A 48 -9.80 -11.77 1.26
C HIS A 48 -10.13 -12.71 0.07
N SER A 49 -9.82 -12.27 -1.15
CA SER A 49 -10.01 -12.99 -2.42
C SER A 49 -9.16 -12.34 -3.51
N ASN A 50 -8.93 -13.00 -4.66
CA ASN A 50 -8.14 -12.47 -5.79
C ASN A 50 -6.84 -11.76 -5.34
N VAL A 51 -6.03 -12.46 -4.54
CA VAL A 51 -4.88 -11.88 -3.86
C VAL A 51 -3.68 -11.81 -4.81
N HIS A 52 -3.10 -10.62 -4.91
CA HIS A 52 -1.86 -10.34 -5.62
C HIS A 52 -0.84 -9.79 -4.63
N TRP A 53 0.43 -9.71 -5.04
CA TRP A 53 1.39 -8.87 -4.33
C TRP A 53 1.30 -7.46 -4.86
N GLY A 54 0.93 -6.52 -3.99
CA GLY A 54 1.21 -5.11 -4.23
C GLY A 54 2.68 -4.82 -3.92
N HIS A 55 3.23 -3.77 -4.52
CA HIS A 55 4.62 -3.38 -4.33
C HIS A 55 4.74 -1.87 -4.12
N TYR A 56 5.45 -1.48 -3.07
CA TYR A 56 5.96 -0.12 -2.91
C TYR A 56 7.46 -0.16 -2.65
N ARG A 57 8.14 0.92 -3.01
CA ARG A 57 9.47 1.23 -2.49
C ARG A 57 9.50 2.57 -1.77
N SER A 58 10.48 2.77 -0.90
CA SER A 58 10.69 4.01 -0.16
C SER A 58 12.16 4.25 0.14
N PRO A 59 12.65 5.50 0.09
CA PRO A 59 13.99 5.84 0.57
C PRO A 59 14.06 5.99 2.10
N ASP A 60 12.93 6.18 2.79
CA ASP A 60 12.89 6.67 4.19
C ASP A 60 11.80 6.03 5.07
N LEU A 61 11.06 5.03 4.56
CA LEU A 61 9.94 4.35 5.21
C LEU A 61 8.71 5.23 5.50
N ILE A 62 8.67 6.45 4.95
CA ILE A 62 7.57 7.41 5.12
C ILE A 62 6.97 7.77 3.76
N ASN A 63 7.82 8.05 2.77
CA ASN A 63 7.44 8.41 1.42
C ASN A 63 7.48 7.17 0.52
N TRP A 64 6.32 6.79 -0.02
CA TRP A 64 6.16 5.53 -0.75
C TRP A 64 5.87 5.75 -2.23
N GLU A 65 6.63 5.09 -3.09
CA GLU A 65 6.42 5.04 -4.54
C GLU A 65 5.81 3.68 -4.93
N PRO A 66 4.63 3.65 -5.58
CA PRO A 66 4.02 2.41 -6.04
C PRO A 66 4.81 1.82 -7.19
N LEU A 67 4.99 0.50 -7.17
CA LEU A 67 5.62 -0.28 -8.23
C LEU A 67 4.65 -1.35 -8.78
N PRO A 68 4.90 -1.87 -9.99
CA PRO A 68 4.08 -2.91 -10.61
C PRO A 68 3.98 -4.22 -9.81
#